data_AF-A0A2G5ICZ6-F1
#
_entry.id   AF-A0A2G5ICZ6-F1
#
_cell.length_a   1.000
_cell.length_b   1.000
_cell.length_c   1.000
_cell.angle_alpha   90.00
_cell.angle_beta   90.00
_cell.angle_gamma   90.00
#
_symmetry.space_group_name_H-M   'P 1'
#
loop_
_entity.id
_entity.type
_entity.pdbx_description
1 polymer ?
#
loop_
_entity_poly.entity_id
_entity_poly.type
_entity_poly.pdbx_seq_one_letter_code
_entity_poly.pdbx_strand_id
1 'polypeptide(L)'
;MDISRLSDNDTALEADSRSASPDSLDDWQDLIRDGNVTALRHACTQLRAEGKSFPLQAMLQIALARDDASVLQLLFDLGARIEPCLDTLTIKEERRPLKFYRVLIKHGWPTGPRGMTNNLGHGREVVELLLASGRMVSVPCLLAAVRTGDVEVLAILLQKINPRAKVPVMEDYEMAMNDPGYWTSARMFSERPSLQRIIDEASLLPLAALYQEIDMVQHLLELQASVNLVPVADQSPEGVNGCALHKAVSGAVVGRIPQPKLVQMLLEAGADPLLMDDLGRTALDINESWGHASTRDSIRCLLRDRMGSYG
;
A
#
# COMPACT_ATOMS: atom_id res chain seq x y z
N MET A 1 -21.64 -58.49 61.84
CA MET A 1 -21.78 -58.39 60.37
C MET A 1 -20.60 -57.61 59.88
N ASP A 2 -19.80 -58.29 59.08
CA ASP A 2 -18.43 -57.96 58.68
C ASP A 2 -18.43 -57.46 57.23
N ILE A 3 -17.54 -56.49 56.96
CA ILE A 3 -16.73 -56.23 55.76
C ILE A 3 -17.40 -56.46 54.38
N SER A 4 -17.43 -55.41 53.54
CA SER A 4 -16.70 -55.37 52.25
C SER A 4 -17.34 -54.46 51.19
N ARG A 5 -16.53 -53.48 50.74
CA ARG A 5 -16.30 -53.10 49.32
C ARG A 5 -17.25 -52.12 48.62
N LEU A 6 -16.58 -51.21 47.90
CA LEU A 6 -17.00 -50.34 46.78
C LEU A 6 -17.61 -49.01 47.23
N SER A 7 -17.06 -47.84 46.92
CA SER A 7 -16.05 -47.46 45.93
C SER A 7 -15.47 -46.08 46.28
N ASP A 8 -14.17 -46.03 46.53
CA ASP A 8 -13.36 -44.85 46.29
C ASP A 8 -13.04 -44.79 44.80
N ASN A 9 -13.45 -43.73 44.11
CA ASN A 9 -12.70 -43.13 43.01
C ASN A 9 -13.38 -41.86 42.46
N ASP A 10 -12.52 -40.94 42.02
CA ASP A 10 -12.74 -39.89 41.02
C ASP A 10 -13.52 -38.66 41.48
N THR A 11 -12.98 -37.44 41.50
CA THR A 11 -11.92 -36.87 40.66
C THR A 11 -11.31 -35.66 41.38
N ALA A 12 -10.02 -35.78 41.72
CA ALA A 12 -9.20 -34.60 41.91
C ALA A 12 -9.04 -33.95 40.52
N LEU A 13 -9.58 -32.75 40.37
CA LEU A 13 -9.22 -31.84 39.28
C LEU A 13 -7.72 -31.56 39.41
N GLU A 14 -6.92 -32.34 38.69
CA GLU A 14 -5.55 -31.95 38.38
C GLU A 14 -5.62 -30.63 37.59
N ALA A 15 -5.36 -29.54 38.31
CA ALA A 15 -4.88 -28.34 37.69
C ALA A 15 -3.54 -28.70 37.04
N ASP A 16 -3.60 -29.04 35.75
CA ASP A 16 -2.45 -29.25 34.88
C ASP A 16 -1.66 -27.95 34.83
N SER A 17 -0.75 -27.82 35.80
CA SER A 17 0.22 -26.77 35.93
C SER A 17 1.26 -26.93 34.83
N ARG A 18 0.89 -26.51 33.61
CA ARG A 18 1.83 -26.22 32.52
C ARG A 18 2.71 -25.04 32.94
N SER A 19 3.67 -25.33 33.80
CA SER A 19 4.77 -24.47 34.22
C SER A 19 6.06 -24.78 33.45
N ALA A 20 5.92 -25.44 32.29
CA ALA A 20 7.03 -25.61 31.37
C ALA A 20 7.36 -24.23 30.77
N SER A 21 8.57 -23.76 31.04
CA SER A 21 9.15 -22.62 30.34
C SER A 21 9.12 -22.89 28.83
N PRO A 22 8.71 -21.92 27.98
CA PRO A 22 8.78 -22.08 26.54
C PRO A 22 10.25 -22.21 26.11
N ASP A 23 10.62 -23.39 25.61
CA ASP A 23 11.99 -23.73 25.23
C ASP A 23 12.17 -23.74 23.70
N SER A 24 11.07 -23.73 22.94
CA SER A 24 11.03 -23.68 21.47
C SER A 24 10.29 -22.46 20.94
N LEU A 25 10.49 -22.13 19.65
CA LEU A 25 9.74 -21.06 18.99
C LEU A 25 8.24 -21.39 18.88
N ASP A 26 7.90 -22.67 18.81
CA ASP A 26 6.51 -23.16 18.73
C ASP A 26 5.76 -22.85 20.05
N ASP A 27 6.41 -23.02 21.19
CA ASP A 27 5.82 -22.67 22.50
C ASP A 27 5.48 -21.17 22.60
N TRP A 28 6.37 -20.32 22.07
CA TRP A 28 6.11 -18.88 21.98
C TRP A 28 4.98 -18.56 21.01
N GLN A 29 4.89 -19.31 19.91
CA GLN A 29 3.85 -19.12 18.92
C GLN A 29 2.47 -19.37 19.53
N ASP A 30 2.32 -20.43 20.32
CA ASP A 30 1.05 -20.74 20.99
C ASP A 30 0.69 -19.67 22.04
N LEU A 31 1.64 -19.26 22.89
CA LEU A 31 1.41 -18.20 23.87
C LEU A 31 0.99 -16.86 23.23
N ILE A 32 1.56 -16.52 22.07
CA ILE A 32 1.21 -15.31 21.32
C ILE A 32 -0.15 -15.48 20.61
N ARG A 33 -0.43 -16.66 20.05
CA ARG A 33 -1.69 -16.96 19.37
C ARG A 33 -2.89 -16.87 20.31
N ASP A 34 -2.71 -17.31 21.55
CA ASP A 34 -3.71 -17.28 22.61
C ASP A 34 -4.00 -15.87 23.12
N GLY A 35 -3.15 -14.89 22.81
CA GLY A 35 -3.32 -13.49 23.24
C GLY A 35 -3.24 -13.29 24.76
N ASN A 36 -2.74 -14.29 25.51
CA ASN A 36 -2.67 -14.23 26.97
C ASN A 36 -1.42 -13.44 27.42
N VAL A 37 -1.56 -12.11 27.44
CA VAL A 37 -0.49 -11.17 27.83
C VAL A 37 0.08 -11.48 29.22
N THR A 38 -0.73 -11.96 30.16
CA THR A 38 -0.29 -12.29 31.52
C THR A 38 0.62 -13.51 31.53
N ALA A 39 0.22 -14.58 30.83
CA ALA A 39 1.04 -15.78 30.69
C ALA A 39 2.35 -15.46 29.95
N LEU A 40 2.27 -14.70 28.86
CA LEU A 40 3.45 -14.28 28.10
C LEU A 40 4.42 -13.45 28.95
N ARG A 41 3.91 -12.50 29.74
CA ARG A 41 4.72 -11.69 30.66
C ARG A 41 5.37 -12.54 31.76
N HIS A 42 4.63 -13.49 32.31
CA HIS A 42 5.15 -14.41 33.33
C HIS A 42 6.31 -15.25 32.76
N ALA A 43 6.11 -15.88 31.59
CA ALA A 43 7.13 -16.65 30.90
C ALA A 43 8.40 -15.82 30.61
N CYS A 44 8.26 -14.59 30.09
CA CYS A 44 9.40 -13.71 29.87
C CYS A 44 10.14 -13.31 31.16
N THR A 45 9.41 -13.12 32.26
CA THR A 45 10.00 -12.76 33.57
C THR A 45 10.79 -13.92 34.16
N GLN A 46 10.25 -15.14 34.07
CA GLN A 46 10.92 -16.35 34.53
C GLN A 46 12.23 -16.61 33.77
N LEU A 47 12.19 -16.59 32.43
CA LEU A 47 13.39 -16.79 31.61
C LEU A 47 14.47 -15.73 31.86
N ARG A 48 14.06 -14.47 32.08
CA ARG A 48 15.00 -13.40 32.45
C ARG A 48 15.64 -13.67 33.82
N ALA A 49 14.91 -14.20 34.79
CA ALA A 49 15.45 -14.60 36.09
C ALA A 49 16.45 -15.77 35.97
N GLU A 50 16.25 -16.65 35.00
CA GLU A 50 17.16 -17.75 34.65
C GLU A 50 18.38 -17.30 33.81
N GLY A 51 18.47 -16.02 33.45
CA GLY A 51 19.55 -15.48 32.61
C GLY A 51 19.49 -15.91 31.14
N LYS A 52 18.35 -16.45 30.69
CA LYS A 52 18.12 -16.88 29.30
C LYS A 52 17.62 -15.72 28.43
N SER A 53 18.07 -15.66 27.19
CA SER A 53 17.53 -14.74 26.17
C SER A 53 16.27 -15.30 25.52
N PHE A 54 15.34 -14.44 25.13
CA PHE A 54 14.17 -14.82 24.34
C PHE A 54 14.21 -14.20 22.94
N PRO A 55 13.66 -14.89 21.91
CA PRO A 55 13.76 -14.47 20.52
C PRO A 55 12.75 -13.36 20.19
N LEU A 56 12.91 -12.19 20.82
CA LEU A 56 11.98 -11.05 20.74
C LEU A 56 11.55 -10.69 19.32
N GLN A 57 12.46 -10.78 18.36
CA GLN A 57 12.18 -10.41 16.98
C GLN A 57 11.27 -11.43 16.27
N ALA A 58 11.51 -12.72 16.50
CA ALA A 58 10.63 -13.77 16.01
C ALA A 58 9.25 -13.70 16.67
N MET A 59 9.22 -13.41 17.98
CA MET A 59 7.98 -13.17 18.72
C MET A 59 7.20 -11.97 18.14
N LEU A 60 7.89 -10.87 17.81
CA LEU A 60 7.28 -9.69 17.17
C LEU A 60 6.72 -10.03 15.80
N GLN A 61 7.44 -10.80 14.97
CA GLN A 61 6.95 -11.25 13.66
C GLN A 61 5.65 -12.07 13.79
N ILE A 62 5.59 -13.00 14.75
CA ILE A 62 4.39 -13.78 15.04
C ILE A 62 3.24 -12.86 15.48
N ALA A 63 3.52 -11.91 16.38
CA ALA A 63 2.53 -10.97 16.88
C ALA A 63 2.01 -10.02 15.78
N LEU A 64 2.85 -9.61 14.83
CA LEU A 64 2.47 -8.79 13.67
C LEU A 64 1.56 -9.54 12.69
N ALA A 65 1.61 -10.87 12.63
CA ALA A 65 0.64 -11.66 11.89
C ALA A 65 -0.75 -11.68 12.59
N ARG A 66 -0.82 -11.26 13.85
CA ARG A 66 -2.03 -11.17 14.67
C ARG A 66 -2.43 -9.70 14.85
N ASP A 67 -3.61 -9.48 15.42
CA ASP A 67 -4.20 -8.14 15.53
C ASP A 67 -4.28 -7.67 17.00
N ASP A 68 -3.46 -8.28 17.87
CA ASP A 68 -3.45 -8.03 19.32
C ASP A 68 -2.47 -6.90 19.69
N ALA A 69 -3.03 -5.72 19.91
CA ALA A 69 -2.28 -4.54 20.33
C ALA A 69 -1.63 -4.68 21.72
N SER A 70 -2.18 -5.52 22.60
CA SER A 70 -1.70 -5.69 23.98
C SER A 70 -0.45 -6.57 24.01
N VAL A 71 -0.43 -7.62 23.21
CA VAL A 71 0.78 -8.45 22.99
C VAL A 71 1.87 -7.60 22.35
N LEU A 72 1.57 -6.82 21.30
CA LEU A 72 2.55 -5.91 20.71
C LEU A 72 3.15 -4.93 21.73
N GLN A 73 2.31 -4.30 22.55
CA GLN A 73 2.78 -3.35 23.55
C GLN A 73 3.74 -4.04 24.54
N LEU A 74 3.41 -5.24 25.01
CA LEU A 74 4.31 -6.02 25.87
C LEU A 74 5.65 -6.30 25.18
N LEU A 75 5.66 -6.74 23.92
CA LEU A 75 6.90 -7.04 23.22
C LEU A 75 7.78 -5.80 23.05
N PHE A 76 7.19 -4.64 22.76
CA PHE A 76 7.92 -3.38 22.72
C PHE A 76 8.44 -2.94 24.10
N ASP A 77 7.66 -3.12 25.16
CA ASP A 77 8.09 -2.84 26.54
C ASP A 77 9.28 -3.75 26.95
N LEU A 78 9.36 -4.95 26.38
CA LEU A 78 10.48 -5.88 26.56
C LEU A 78 11.70 -5.55 25.69
N GLY A 79 11.60 -4.57 24.79
CA GLY A 79 12.70 -4.06 23.98
C GLY A 79 12.72 -4.54 22.53
N ALA A 80 11.64 -5.15 22.02
CA ALA A 80 11.52 -5.47 20.60
C ALA A 80 11.59 -4.18 19.76
N ARG A 81 12.10 -4.27 18.53
CA ARG A 81 12.27 -3.12 17.62
C ARG A 81 11.69 -3.43 16.26
N ILE A 82 11.10 -2.41 15.66
CA ILE A 82 10.59 -2.51 14.29
C ILE A 82 11.79 -2.42 13.36
N GLU A 83 12.11 -3.54 12.72
CA GLU A 83 13.15 -3.60 11.69
C GLU A 83 12.57 -3.19 10.33
N PRO A 84 13.39 -2.66 9.41
CA PRO A 84 12.91 -2.26 8.08
C PRO A 84 12.24 -3.38 7.28
N CYS A 85 12.60 -4.65 7.53
CA CYS A 85 11.94 -5.80 6.91
C CYS A 85 10.49 -6.00 7.36
N LEU A 86 10.07 -5.37 8.46
CA LEU A 86 8.72 -5.39 9.03
C LEU A 86 7.87 -4.20 8.61
N ASP A 87 8.35 -3.40 7.65
CA ASP A 87 7.61 -2.24 7.17
C ASP A 87 6.34 -2.64 6.44
N THR A 88 6.36 -3.73 5.68
CA THR A 88 5.17 -4.17 4.96
C THR A 88 4.36 -5.11 5.84
N LEU A 89 3.15 -4.70 6.21
CA LEU A 89 2.20 -5.61 6.84
C LEU A 89 1.31 -6.25 5.78
N THR A 90 1.02 -7.54 5.95
CA THR A 90 0.06 -8.21 5.09
C THR A 90 -1.32 -7.57 5.27
N ILE A 91 -1.90 -7.12 4.16
CA ILE A 91 -3.28 -6.69 4.09
C ILE A 91 -4.16 -7.93 4.29
N LYS A 92 -5.06 -7.87 5.26
CA LYS A 92 -6.01 -8.95 5.58
C LYS A 92 -7.39 -8.57 5.04
N GLU A 93 -8.22 -9.57 4.76
CA GLU A 93 -9.64 -9.37 4.44
C GLU A 93 -10.36 -8.66 5.60
N GLU A 94 -10.08 -9.08 6.84
CA GLU A 94 -10.56 -8.40 8.03
C GLU A 94 -9.66 -7.22 8.41
N ARG A 95 -10.28 -6.04 8.57
CA ARG A 95 -9.56 -4.82 8.98
C ARG A 95 -9.03 -4.98 10.41
N ARG A 96 -7.72 -4.81 10.56
CA ARG A 96 -7.07 -4.76 11.87
C ARG A 96 -7.57 -3.54 12.67
N PRO A 97 -7.71 -3.63 14.00
CA PRO A 97 -8.21 -2.54 14.82
C PRO A 97 -7.22 -1.37 14.85
N LEU A 98 -7.70 -0.12 14.83
CA LEU A 98 -6.82 1.06 14.84
C LEU A 98 -5.84 1.11 16.03
N LYS A 99 -6.22 0.53 17.18
CA LYS A 99 -5.34 0.41 18.35
C LYS A 99 -4.04 -0.34 18.02
N PHE A 100 -4.11 -1.36 17.14
CA PHE A 100 -2.96 -2.11 16.68
C PHE A 100 -1.94 -1.19 15.97
N TYR A 101 -2.40 -0.42 14.98
CA TYR A 101 -1.54 0.51 14.25
C TYR A 101 -1.01 1.63 15.14
N ARG A 102 -1.80 2.15 16.10
CA ARG A 102 -1.33 3.17 17.04
C ARG A 102 -0.10 2.71 17.84
N VAL A 103 -0.10 1.45 18.28
CA VAL A 103 1.06 0.86 18.98
C VAL A 103 2.26 0.80 18.03
N LEU A 104 2.09 0.29 16.81
CA LEU A 104 3.19 0.23 15.83
C LEU A 104 3.78 1.60 15.50
N ILE A 105 2.91 2.58 15.23
CA ILE A 105 3.31 3.94 14.87
C ILE A 105 4.11 4.60 16.01
N LYS A 106 3.64 4.44 17.27
CA LYS A 106 4.37 4.90 18.46
C LYS A 106 5.79 4.34 18.54
N HIS A 107 6.00 3.13 18.04
CA HIS A 107 7.28 2.43 18.03
C HIS A 107 8.04 2.53 16.71
N GLY A 108 7.71 3.51 15.87
CA GLY A 108 8.51 3.89 14.71
C GLY A 108 8.07 3.29 13.38
N TRP A 109 6.93 2.60 13.32
CA TRP A 109 6.38 2.10 12.06
C TRP A 109 5.59 3.17 11.28
N PRO A 110 5.54 3.05 9.94
CA PRO A 110 6.47 2.30 9.12
C PRO A 110 7.79 3.07 9.04
N THR A 111 8.88 2.38 8.72
CA THR A 111 10.20 2.99 8.60
C THR A 111 10.35 3.66 7.22
N GLY A 112 10.65 4.96 7.26
CA GLY A 112 10.84 5.78 6.06
C GLY A 112 9.65 5.87 5.11
N PRO A 113 9.85 6.52 3.95
CA PRO A 113 8.76 6.79 3.00
C PRO A 113 8.27 5.58 2.22
N ARG A 114 9.14 4.59 1.95
CA ARG A 114 8.75 3.34 1.30
C ARG A 114 7.74 2.57 2.14
N GLY A 115 7.97 2.52 3.44
CA GLY A 115 7.04 1.91 4.36
C GLY A 115 5.67 2.61 4.35
N MET A 116 5.59 3.93 4.21
CA MET A 116 4.31 4.61 4.03
C MET A 116 3.59 4.16 2.75
N THR A 117 4.29 4.13 1.62
CA THR A 117 3.73 3.69 0.33
C THR A 117 3.18 2.27 0.38
N ASN A 118 3.90 1.33 1.02
CA ASN A 118 3.48 -0.07 1.10
C ASN A 118 2.23 -0.30 1.96
N ASN A 119 1.85 0.67 2.79
CA ASN A 119 0.80 0.51 3.80
C ASN A 119 -0.45 1.35 3.53
N LEU A 120 -0.56 1.99 2.37
CA LEU A 120 -1.75 2.76 1.99
C LEU A 120 -3.00 1.88 1.87
N GLY A 121 -2.83 0.61 1.50
CA GLY A 121 -3.93 -0.35 1.37
C GLY A 121 -4.58 -0.79 2.68
N HIS A 122 -4.10 -0.33 3.85
CA HIS A 122 -4.73 -0.61 5.14
C HIS A 122 -5.96 0.26 5.44
N GLY A 123 -6.33 1.13 4.50
CA GLY A 123 -7.51 1.98 4.58
C GLY A 123 -7.19 3.39 5.09
N ARG A 124 -8.12 4.30 4.77
CA ARG A 124 -8.04 5.73 5.06
C ARG A 124 -7.67 6.04 6.50
N GLU A 125 -8.29 5.38 7.47
CA GLU A 125 -8.10 5.67 8.90
C GLU A 125 -6.66 5.37 9.35
N VAL A 126 -6.01 4.38 8.73
CA VAL A 126 -4.60 4.07 8.99
C VAL A 126 -3.71 5.13 8.35
N VAL A 127 -4.01 5.56 7.13
CA VAL A 127 -3.29 6.65 6.46
C VAL A 127 -3.37 7.94 7.28
N GLU A 128 -4.54 8.29 7.80
CA GLU A 128 -4.73 9.46 8.67
C GLU A 128 -3.89 9.36 9.95
N LEU A 129 -3.80 8.17 10.58
CA LEU A 129 -2.93 7.94 11.74
C LEU A 129 -1.45 8.12 11.40
N LEU A 130 -1.01 7.63 10.24
CA LEU A 130 0.36 7.80 9.77
C LEU A 130 0.70 9.28 9.59
N LEU A 131 -0.18 10.02 8.93
CA LEU A 131 0.00 11.46 8.70
C LEU A 131 0.01 12.24 10.01
N ALA A 132 -0.87 11.90 10.96
CA ALA A 132 -0.92 12.53 12.28
C ALA A 132 0.37 12.32 13.08
N SER A 133 1.13 11.25 12.81
CA SER A 133 2.44 10.99 13.43
C SER A 133 3.61 11.75 12.78
N GLY A 134 3.33 12.60 11.79
CA GLY A 134 4.35 13.40 11.09
C GLY A 134 5.06 12.65 9.96
N ARG A 135 4.48 11.54 9.46
CA ARG A 135 5.02 10.86 8.28
C ARG A 135 4.85 11.74 7.05
N MET A 136 5.93 11.84 6.28
CA MET A 136 5.96 12.67 5.09
C MET A 136 5.30 11.96 3.92
N VAL A 137 4.46 12.70 3.19
CA VAL A 137 3.92 12.26 1.91
C VAL A 137 4.95 12.51 0.81
N SER A 138 5.19 11.49 0.00
CA SER A 138 6.03 11.56 -1.19
C SER A 138 5.21 11.21 -2.44
N VAL A 139 5.75 11.53 -3.62
CA VAL A 139 5.12 11.17 -4.91
C VAL A 139 4.85 9.66 -5.05
N PRO A 140 5.75 8.75 -4.60
CA PRO A 140 5.44 7.32 -4.53
C PRO A 140 4.15 6.97 -3.77
N CYS A 141 3.77 7.73 -2.73
CA CYS A 141 2.50 7.53 -2.04
C CYS A 141 1.31 7.85 -2.97
N LEU A 142 1.39 8.94 -3.74
CA LEU A 142 0.35 9.32 -4.71
C LEU A 142 0.19 8.24 -5.79
N LEU A 143 1.31 7.76 -6.35
CA LEU A 143 1.30 6.71 -7.36
C LEU A 143 0.65 5.42 -6.83
N ALA A 144 0.98 5.02 -5.60
CA ALA A 144 0.36 3.85 -4.99
C ALA A 144 -1.14 4.02 -4.75
N ALA A 145 -1.60 5.18 -4.26
CA ALA A 145 -3.03 5.46 -4.10
C ALA A 145 -3.80 5.42 -5.43
N VAL A 146 -3.18 5.90 -6.52
CA VAL A 146 -3.75 5.82 -7.87
C VAL A 146 -3.87 4.37 -8.35
N ARG A 147 -2.83 3.54 -8.16
CA ARG A 147 -2.87 2.11 -8.54
C ARG A 147 -3.94 1.32 -7.82
N THR A 148 -4.27 1.70 -6.58
CA THR A 148 -5.33 1.05 -5.79
C THR A 148 -6.71 1.64 -6.04
N GLY A 149 -6.83 2.72 -6.82
CA GLY A 149 -8.10 3.41 -7.07
C GLY A 149 -8.69 4.11 -5.85
N ASP A 150 -7.90 4.32 -4.78
CA ASP A 150 -8.41 4.89 -3.53
C ASP A 150 -8.41 6.43 -3.59
N VAL A 151 -9.52 6.98 -4.09
CA VAL A 151 -9.71 8.42 -4.30
C VAL A 151 -9.63 9.19 -2.99
N GLU A 152 -10.17 8.65 -1.90
CA GLU A 152 -10.15 9.32 -0.60
C GLU A 152 -8.73 9.42 -0.04
N VAL A 153 -7.96 8.33 -0.14
CA VAL A 153 -6.55 8.34 0.24
C VAL A 153 -5.77 9.31 -0.63
N LEU A 154 -5.95 9.32 -1.96
CA LEU A 154 -5.27 10.28 -2.83
C LEU A 154 -5.57 11.73 -2.41
N ALA A 155 -6.85 12.06 -2.17
CA ALA A 155 -7.26 13.40 -1.78
C ALA A 155 -6.57 13.86 -0.48
N ILE A 156 -6.47 12.98 0.51
CA ILE A 156 -5.77 13.28 1.77
C ILE A 156 -4.27 13.46 1.53
N LEU A 157 -3.65 12.61 0.71
CA LEU A 157 -2.22 12.70 0.41
C LEU A 157 -1.88 14.00 -0.34
N LEU A 158 -2.71 14.43 -1.30
CA LEU A 158 -2.53 15.69 -2.03
C LEU A 158 -2.63 16.91 -1.11
N GLN A 159 -3.46 16.86 -0.06
CA GLN A 159 -3.52 17.93 0.95
C GLN A 159 -2.26 18.02 1.82
N LYS A 160 -1.47 16.94 1.91
CA LYS A 160 -0.32 16.83 2.82
C LYS A 160 1.04 16.79 2.12
N ILE A 161 1.07 16.58 0.81
CA ILE A 161 2.32 16.58 0.05
C ILE A 161 2.93 17.98 0.03
N ASN A 162 4.26 18.05 0.15
CA ASN A 162 4.98 19.31 -0.04
C ASN A 162 4.84 19.73 -1.52
N PRO A 163 4.31 20.92 -1.84
CA PRO A 163 4.12 21.34 -3.23
C PRO A 163 5.44 21.55 -3.99
N ARG A 164 6.58 21.61 -3.27
CA ARG A 164 7.93 21.65 -3.84
C ARG A 164 8.51 20.26 -4.12
N ALA A 165 7.76 19.19 -3.86
CA ALA A 165 8.24 17.83 -4.06
C ALA A 165 8.64 17.61 -5.52
N LYS A 166 9.85 17.10 -5.72
CA LYS A 166 10.33 16.64 -7.00
C LYS A 166 9.60 15.34 -7.38
N VAL A 167 9.18 15.21 -8.64
CA VAL A 167 8.74 13.91 -9.17
C VAL A 167 9.98 13.04 -9.40
N PRO A 168 10.10 11.89 -8.73
CA PRO A 168 11.33 11.10 -8.76
C PRO A 168 11.56 10.47 -10.13
N VAL A 169 12.79 10.50 -10.59
CA VAL A 169 13.28 9.71 -11.74
C VAL A 169 14.00 8.45 -11.24
N MET A 170 14.39 7.55 -12.14
CA MET A 170 15.03 6.28 -11.78
C MET A 170 16.24 6.44 -10.87
N GLU A 171 17.09 7.45 -11.11
CA GLU A 171 18.26 7.73 -10.27
C GLU A 171 17.88 8.10 -8.84
N ASP A 172 16.74 8.77 -8.64
CA ASP A 172 16.25 9.12 -7.30
C ASP A 172 15.85 7.86 -6.51
N TYR A 173 15.25 6.88 -7.18
CA TYR A 173 14.92 5.59 -6.57
C TYR A 173 16.18 4.81 -6.19
N GLU A 174 17.19 4.78 -7.08
CA GLU A 174 18.48 4.14 -6.81
C GLU A 174 19.20 4.77 -5.63
N MET A 175 19.22 6.11 -5.55
CA MET A 175 19.79 6.81 -4.41
C MET A 175 19.03 6.48 -3.13
N ALA A 176 17.71 6.48 -3.17
CA ALA A 176 16.89 6.21 -2.00
C ALA A 176 16.97 4.76 -1.49
N MET A 177 17.31 3.79 -2.35
CA MET A 177 17.60 2.42 -1.94
C MET A 177 18.87 2.34 -1.07
N ASN A 178 19.86 3.19 -1.35
CA ASN A 178 21.12 3.22 -0.61
C ASN A 178 21.08 4.15 0.61
N ASP A 179 20.28 5.22 0.54
CA ASP A 179 20.08 6.20 1.61
C ASP A 179 18.59 6.53 1.76
N PRO A 180 17.88 5.89 2.71
CA PRO A 180 16.47 6.20 2.96
C PRO A 180 16.22 7.67 3.36
N GLY A 181 17.23 8.36 3.89
CA GLY A 181 17.19 9.80 4.20
C GLY A 181 17.15 10.68 2.95
N TYR A 182 17.47 10.14 1.78
CA TYR A 182 17.41 10.86 0.51
C TYR A 182 16.02 11.46 0.24
N TRP A 183 14.96 10.73 0.57
CA TRP A 183 13.58 11.18 0.38
C TRP A 183 13.22 12.43 1.20
N THR A 184 13.94 12.68 2.30
CA THR A 184 13.73 13.86 3.15
C THR A 184 14.74 14.97 2.88
N SER A 185 15.65 14.76 1.93
CA SER A 185 16.69 15.72 1.58
C SER A 185 16.12 16.95 0.84
N ALA A 186 16.84 18.08 0.93
CA ALA A 186 16.48 19.31 0.21
C ALA A 186 16.38 19.11 -1.31
N ARG A 187 17.09 18.13 -1.87
CA ARG A 187 17.03 17.80 -3.30
C ARG A 187 15.63 17.34 -3.71
N MET A 188 14.94 16.57 -2.87
CA MET A 188 13.57 16.13 -3.12
C MET A 188 12.51 17.22 -2.94
N PHE A 189 12.88 18.41 -2.45
CA PHE A 189 11.98 19.56 -2.27
C PHE A 189 12.50 20.83 -2.97
N SER A 190 13.27 20.64 -4.04
CA SER A 190 13.97 21.71 -4.75
C SER A 190 13.09 22.47 -5.74
N GLU A 191 11.96 21.88 -6.16
CA GLU A 191 11.11 22.42 -7.22
C GLU A 191 10.31 23.67 -6.80
N ARG A 192 9.78 24.37 -7.81
CA ARG A 192 8.81 25.45 -7.57
C ARG A 192 7.52 24.85 -6.96
N PRO A 193 6.92 25.52 -5.93
CA PRO A 193 5.67 25.06 -5.36
C PRO A 193 4.55 24.98 -6.41
N SER A 194 4.05 23.77 -6.69
CA SER A 194 2.90 23.56 -7.58
C SER A 194 2.36 22.15 -7.40
N LEU A 195 1.12 22.02 -6.92
CA LEU A 195 0.42 20.73 -6.87
C LEU A 195 0.06 20.24 -8.28
N GLN A 196 -0.38 21.14 -9.16
CA GLN A 196 -0.71 20.81 -10.54
C GLN A 196 0.48 20.15 -11.26
N ARG A 197 1.68 20.72 -11.07
CA ARG A 197 2.92 20.16 -11.61
C ARG A 197 3.13 18.73 -11.13
N ILE A 198 2.94 18.46 -9.83
CA ILE A 198 3.10 17.11 -9.29
C ILE A 198 2.08 16.15 -9.91
N ILE A 199 0.81 16.56 -10.03
CA ILE A 199 -0.25 15.74 -10.63
C ILE A 199 0.11 15.35 -12.08
N ASP A 200 0.58 16.33 -12.85
CA ASP A 200 0.90 16.18 -14.26
C ASP A 200 2.22 15.42 -14.46
N GLU A 201 3.33 15.87 -13.87
CA GLU A 201 4.65 15.23 -14.02
C GLU A 201 4.69 13.81 -13.42
N ALA A 202 3.96 13.55 -12.33
CA ALA A 202 3.85 12.19 -11.80
C ALA A 202 2.91 11.30 -12.63
N SER A 203 2.33 11.83 -13.71
CA SER A 203 1.50 11.07 -14.65
C SER A 203 0.32 10.38 -13.96
N LEU A 204 -0.29 11.05 -12.97
CA LEU A 204 -1.36 10.44 -12.17
C LEU A 204 -2.57 10.06 -13.05
N LEU A 205 -2.95 10.94 -13.99
CA LEU A 205 -4.08 10.68 -14.89
C LEU A 205 -3.78 9.54 -15.89
N PRO A 206 -2.63 9.53 -16.61
CA PRO A 206 -2.22 8.38 -17.39
C PRO A 206 -2.20 7.06 -16.61
N LEU A 207 -1.72 7.08 -15.36
CA LEU A 207 -1.66 5.88 -14.52
C LEU A 207 -3.06 5.39 -14.12
N ALA A 208 -3.95 6.28 -13.68
CA ALA A 208 -5.34 5.94 -13.36
C ALA A 208 -6.05 5.34 -14.58
N ALA A 209 -5.81 5.90 -15.76
CA ALA A 209 -6.36 5.41 -17.02
C ALA A 209 -5.85 4.01 -17.37
N LEU A 210 -4.55 3.74 -17.19
CA LEU A 210 -3.96 2.41 -17.43
C LEU A 210 -4.63 1.33 -16.56
N TYR A 211 -4.83 1.64 -15.28
CA TYR A 211 -5.43 0.73 -14.30
C TYR A 211 -6.95 0.63 -14.39
N GLN A 212 -7.58 1.42 -15.26
CA GLN A 212 -9.03 1.46 -15.49
C GLN A 212 -9.84 1.94 -14.28
N GLU A 213 -9.24 2.82 -13.46
CA GLU A 213 -9.86 3.37 -12.26
C GLU A 213 -10.72 4.58 -12.62
N ILE A 214 -12.00 4.35 -12.98
CA ILE A 214 -12.92 5.39 -13.49
C ILE A 214 -13.09 6.55 -12.50
N ASP A 215 -13.35 6.24 -11.23
CA ASP A 215 -13.59 7.27 -10.21
C ASP A 215 -12.33 8.10 -9.95
N MET A 216 -11.16 7.47 -10.04
CA MET A 216 -9.86 8.13 -9.94
C MET A 216 -9.60 9.04 -11.14
N VAL A 217 -9.90 8.58 -12.36
CA VAL A 217 -9.80 9.42 -13.57
C VAL A 217 -10.71 10.62 -13.45
N GLN A 218 -11.98 10.43 -13.07
CA GLN A 218 -12.91 11.53 -12.86
C GLN A 218 -12.35 12.54 -11.85
N HIS A 219 -11.88 12.06 -10.70
CA HIS A 219 -11.32 12.93 -9.67
C HIS A 219 -10.11 13.73 -10.15
N LEU A 220 -9.21 13.10 -10.92
CA LEU A 220 -8.03 13.77 -11.47
C LEU A 220 -8.41 14.82 -12.54
N LEU A 221 -9.45 14.58 -13.33
CA LEU A 221 -9.99 15.57 -14.27
C LEU A 221 -10.62 16.76 -13.53
N GLU A 222 -11.32 16.53 -12.42
CA GLU A 222 -11.83 17.60 -11.54
C GLU A 222 -10.70 18.44 -10.93
N LEU A 223 -9.54 17.82 -10.68
CA LEU A 223 -8.30 18.48 -10.28
C LEU A 223 -7.54 19.13 -11.45
N GLN A 224 -8.15 19.23 -12.64
CA GLN A 224 -7.56 19.84 -13.84
C GLN A 224 -6.28 19.14 -14.33
N ALA A 225 -6.14 17.83 -14.11
CA ALA A 225 -5.05 17.06 -14.69
C ALA A 225 -5.03 17.20 -16.22
N SER A 226 -3.84 17.37 -16.79
CA SER A 226 -3.65 17.62 -18.21
C SER A 226 -3.99 16.37 -19.04
N VAL A 227 -5.13 16.39 -19.74
CA VAL A 227 -5.67 15.23 -20.47
C VAL A 227 -4.76 14.73 -21.59
N ASN A 228 -4.11 15.67 -22.29
CA ASN A 228 -3.24 15.41 -23.44
C ASN A 228 -1.74 15.40 -23.09
N LEU A 229 -1.40 15.37 -21.80
CA LEU A 229 0.00 15.32 -21.39
C LEU A 229 0.59 13.95 -21.74
N VAL A 230 1.67 13.97 -22.52
CA VAL A 230 2.53 12.79 -22.73
C VAL A 230 3.64 12.83 -21.68
N PRO A 231 3.69 11.85 -20.77
CA PRO A 231 4.76 11.76 -19.78
C PRO A 231 6.14 11.69 -20.42
N VAL A 232 7.16 12.19 -19.73
CA VAL A 232 8.55 11.85 -20.07
C VAL A 232 8.74 10.35 -19.84
N ALA A 233 9.35 9.65 -20.79
CA ALA A 233 9.52 8.19 -20.73
C ALA A 233 10.15 7.72 -19.40
N ASP A 234 11.15 8.46 -18.89
CA ASP A 234 11.85 8.15 -17.63
C ASP A 234 10.97 8.31 -16.37
N GLN A 235 9.81 8.95 -16.50
CA GLN A 235 8.86 9.22 -15.41
C GLN A 235 7.59 8.38 -15.52
N SER A 236 7.37 7.67 -16.64
CA SER A 236 6.23 6.77 -16.82
C SER A 236 6.62 5.36 -16.38
N PRO A 237 6.23 4.91 -15.18
CA PRO A 237 6.77 3.68 -14.62
C PRO A 237 6.30 2.41 -15.36
N GLU A 238 5.19 2.47 -16.12
CA GLU A 238 4.49 1.26 -16.56
C GLU A 238 3.74 1.42 -17.89
N GLY A 239 3.76 0.36 -18.71
CA GLY A 239 2.93 0.22 -19.91
C GLY A 239 3.38 1.03 -21.11
N VAL A 240 2.48 1.18 -22.09
CA VAL A 240 2.74 1.89 -23.34
C VAL A 240 2.96 3.38 -23.07
N ASN A 241 3.99 4.00 -23.62
CA ASN A 241 4.17 5.44 -23.51
C ASN A 241 3.00 6.20 -24.17
N GLY A 242 2.67 7.40 -23.68
CA GLY A 242 1.57 8.21 -24.19
C GLY A 242 0.69 8.82 -23.08
N CYS A 243 -0.23 9.70 -23.52
CA CYS A 243 -1.19 10.35 -22.64
C CYS A 243 -2.25 9.39 -22.06
N ALA A 244 -3.18 9.93 -21.27
CA ALA A 244 -4.24 9.16 -20.64
C ALA A 244 -5.07 8.33 -21.62
N LEU A 245 -5.36 8.86 -22.82
CA LEU A 245 -6.13 8.14 -23.83
C LEU A 245 -5.38 6.91 -24.37
N HIS A 246 -4.06 7.02 -24.59
CA HIS A 246 -3.21 5.88 -24.98
C HIS A 246 -3.21 4.79 -23.90
N LYS A 247 -3.10 5.19 -22.63
CA LYS A 247 -3.12 4.26 -21.49
C LYS A 247 -4.48 3.58 -21.29
N ALA A 248 -5.57 4.33 -21.47
CA ALA A 248 -6.93 3.82 -21.31
C ALA A 248 -7.23 2.63 -22.23
N VAL A 249 -6.69 2.66 -23.46
CA VAL A 249 -6.90 1.58 -24.44
C VAL A 249 -5.90 0.42 -24.30
N SER A 250 -4.82 0.61 -23.56
CA SER A 250 -3.77 -0.40 -23.34
C SER A 250 -3.85 -1.11 -21.99
N GLY A 251 -4.96 -1.00 -21.24
CA GLY A 251 -5.11 -1.62 -19.91
C GLY A 251 -4.83 -3.13 -19.88
N ALA A 252 -4.99 -3.83 -21.00
CA ALA A 252 -4.66 -5.25 -21.13
C ALA A 252 -3.20 -5.58 -20.80
N VAL A 253 -2.26 -4.63 -20.99
CA VAL A 253 -0.84 -4.78 -20.67
C VAL A 253 -0.61 -5.01 -19.17
N VAL A 254 -1.50 -4.48 -18.31
CA VAL A 254 -1.46 -4.67 -16.85
C VAL A 254 -2.56 -5.63 -16.36
N GLY A 255 -3.09 -6.48 -17.25
CA GLY A 255 -4.12 -7.46 -16.90
C GLY A 255 -5.50 -6.86 -16.60
N ARG A 256 -5.76 -5.62 -17.03
CA ARG A 256 -7.07 -4.96 -16.91
C ARG A 256 -7.82 -5.01 -18.24
N ILE A 257 -9.15 -4.97 -18.20
CA ILE A 257 -9.96 -4.89 -19.42
C ILE A 257 -10.23 -3.42 -19.73
N PRO A 258 -9.75 -2.86 -20.86
CA PRO A 258 -10.08 -1.51 -21.30
C PRO A 258 -11.58 -1.26 -21.35
N GLN A 259 -12.04 -0.22 -20.68
CA GLN A 259 -13.46 0.11 -20.55
C GLN A 259 -13.86 1.21 -21.55
N PRO A 260 -14.82 0.96 -22.48
CA PRO A 260 -15.28 1.98 -23.42
C PRO A 260 -15.79 3.27 -22.73
N LYS A 261 -16.41 3.12 -21.56
CA LYS A 261 -16.87 4.26 -20.74
C LYS A 261 -15.71 5.19 -20.33
N LEU A 262 -14.55 4.63 -19.99
CA LEU A 262 -13.38 5.42 -19.61
C LEU A 262 -12.80 6.18 -20.81
N VAL A 263 -12.74 5.53 -21.97
CA VAL A 263 -12.33 6.17 -23.24
C VAL A 263 -13.27 7.33 -23.58
N GLN A 264 -14.58 7.11 -23.48
CA GLN A 264 -15.58 8.15 -23.70
C GLN A 264 -15.39 9.33 -22.75
N MET A 265 -15.19 9.07 -21.44
CA MET A 265 -14.95 10.11 -20.44
C MET A 265 -13.74 10.99 -20.79
N LEU A 266 -12.62 10.39 -21.21
CA LEU A 266 -11.42 11.14 -21.61
C LEU A 266 -11.67 11.98 -22.87
N LEU A 267 -12.37 11.42 -23.87
CA LEU A 267 -12.73 12.16 -25.10
C LEU A 267 -13.66 13.34 -24.81
N GLU A 268 -14.64 13.17 -23.92
CA GLU A 268 -15.52 14.24 -23.44
C GLU A 268 -14.75 15.33 -22.67
N ALA A 269 -13.68 14.95 -21.98
CA ALA A 269 -12.75 15.87 -21.32
C ALA A 269 -11.75 16.55 -22.28
N GLY A 270 -11.87 16.33 -23.60
CA GLY A 270 -11.02 16.96 -24.61
C GLY A 270 -9.72 16.22 -24.90
N ALA A 271 -9.67 14.90 -24.61
CA ALA A 271 -8.56 14.08 -25.09
C ALA A 271 -8.51 14.10 -26.63
N ASP A 272 -7.32 14.33 -27.17
CA ASP A 272 -7.07 14.34 -28.60
C ASP A 272 -6.83 12.90 -29.10
N PRO A 273 -7.76 12.30 -29.90
CA PRO A 273 -7.58 10.96 -30.43
C PRO A 273 -6.51 10.87 -31.53
N LEU A 274 -6.06 12.00 -32.07
CA LEU A 274 -5.01 12.09 -33.10
C LEU A 274 -3.62 12.31 -32.50
N LEU A 275 -3.52 12.62 -31.20
CA LEU A 275 -2.25 12.75 -30.52
C LEU A 275 -1.47 11.44 -30.64
N MET A 276 -0.19 11.55 -30.97
CA MET A 276 0.71 10.42 -31.11
C MET A 276 1.61 10.29 -29.88
N ASP A 277 1.92 9.06 -29.49
CA ASP A 277 2.99 8.76 -28.55
C ASP A 277 4.39 8.95 -29.19
N ASP A 278 5.44 8.73 -28.40
CA ASP A 278 6.84 8.87 -28.86
C ASP A 278 7.23 7.88 -29.97
N LEU A 279 6.42 6.86 -30.24
CA LEU A 279 6.59 5.92 -31.35
C LEU A 279 5.73 6.29 -32.57
N GLY A 280 5.07 7.44 -32.56
CA GLY A 280 4.22 7.92 -33.65
C GLY A 280 2.87 7.20 -33.74
N ARG A 281 2.42 6.56 -32.65
CA ARG A 281 1.17 5.79 -32.63
C ARG A 281 0.07 6.58 -31.95
N THR A 282 -1.12 6.59 -32.54
CA THR A 282 -2.33 7.12 -31.91
C THR A 282 -2.94 6.12 -30.92
N ALA A 283 -3.92 6.56 -30.14
CA ALA A 283 -4.71 5.64 -29.32
C ALA A 283 -5.41 4.55 -30.15
N LEU A 284 -5.80 4.84 -31.40
CA LEU A 284 -6.39 3.83 -32.28
C LEU A 284 -5.38 2.74 -32.64
N ASP A 285 -4.15 3.12 -33.01
CA ASP A 285 -3.08 2.17 -33.35
C ASP A 285 -2.74 1.24 -32.17
N ILE A 286 -2.74 1.79 -30.95
CA ILE A 286 -2.55 1.01 -29.73
C ILE A 286 -3.72 0.06 -29.52
N ASN A 287 -4.97 0.50 -29.67
CA ASN A 287 -6.15 -0.36 -29.49
C ASN A 287 -6.16 -1.53 -30.49
N GLU A 288 -5.72 -1.33 -31.73
CA GLU A 288 -5.61 -2.43 -32.71
C GLU A 288 -4.55 -3.46 -32.29
N SER A 289 -3.42 -2.98 -31.77
CA SER A 289 -2.27 -3.84 -31.44
C SER A 289 -2.43 -4.55 -30.09
N TRP A 290 -2.99 -3.86 -29.09
CA TRP A 290 -2.97 -4.27 -27.68
C TRP A 290 -4.36 -4.28 -27.04
N GLY A 291 -5.40 -3.80 -27.73
CA GLY A 291 -6.75 -3.73 -27.19
C GLY A 291 -7.30 -5.11 -26.87
N HIS A 292 -8.04 -5.21 -25.78
CA HIS A 292 -8.65 -6.46 -25.34
C HIS A 292 -9.78 -6.88 -26.30
N ALA A 293 -9.81 -8.16 -26.69
CA ALA A 293 -10.71 -8.66 -27.73
C ALA A 293 -12.20 -8.33 -27.48
N SER A 294 -12.66 -8.33 -26.23
CA SER A 294 -14.05 -8.05 -25.89
C SER A 294 -14.48 -6.58 -26.02
N THR A 295 -13.54 -5.63 -25.98
CA THR A 295 -13.86 -4.19 -25.99
C THR A 295 -13.20 -3.43 -27.14
N ARG A 296 -12.29 -4.08 -27.88
CA ARG A 296 -11.54 -3.51 -29.01
C ARG A 296 -12.44 -2.82 -30.03
N ASP A 297 -13.49 -3.49 -30.48
CA ASP A 297 -14.38 -2.97 -31.53
C ASP A 297 -15.18 -1.75 -31.04
N SER A 298 -15.69 -1.80 -29.81
CA SER A 298 -16.40 -0.67 -29.19
C SER A 298 -15.51 0.56 -29.05
N ILE A 299 -14.27 0.36 -28.57
CA ILE A 299 -13.28 1.43 -28.44
C ILE A 299 -12.87 1.98 -29.82
N ARG A 300 -12.67 1.09 -30.82
CA ARG A 300 -12.39 1.49 -32.21
C ARG A 300 -13.48 2.41 -32.74
N CYS A 301 -14.75 2.06 -32.53
CA CYS A 301 -15.88 2.88 -32.96
C CYS A 301 -15.86 4.27 -32.30
N LEU A 302 -15.64 4.34 -30.98
CA LEU A 302 -15.56 5.62 -30.24
C LEU A 302 -14.44 6.53 -30.77
N LEU A 303 -13.25 5.97 -30.99
CA LEU A 303 -12.11 6.74 -31.49
C LEU A 303 -12.36 7.24 -32.91
N ARG A 304 -12.88 6.39 -33.80
CA ARG A 304 -13.19 6.78 -35.19
C ARG A 304 -14.26 7.85 -35.29
N ASP A 305 -15.31 7.76 -34.48
CA ASP A 305 -16.39 8.75 -34.45
C ASP A 305 -15.84 10.15 -34.09
N ARG A 306 -14.95 10.20 -33.09
CA ARG A 306 -14.28 11.45 -32.73
C ARG A 306 -13.28 11.94 -33.75
N MET A 307 -12.48 11.06 -34.36
CA MET A 307 -11.55 11.45 -35.43
C MET A 307 -12.27 12.01 -36.65
N GLY A 308 -13.41 11.43 -37.04
CA GLY A 308 -14.23 11.89 -38.17
C GLY A 308 -14.90 13.25 -37.95
N SER A 309 -15.06 13.67 -36.69
CA SER A 309 -15.59 15.00 -36.34
C SER A 309 -14.59 16.16 -36.57
N TYR A 310 -13.32 15.85 -36.88
CA TYR A 310 -12.27 16.84 -37.18
C TYR A 310 -12.02 17.05 -38.69
N GLY A 311 -12.80 16.38 -39.55
CA GLY A 311 -12.70 16.45 -41.02
C GLY A 311 -13.65 17.45 -41.67
#